data_AF-A0AAJ6Z2N7-F1
#
_entry.id   AF-A0AAJ6Z2N7-F1
#
_cell.length_a   1.000
_cell.length_b   1.000
_cell.length_c   1.000
_cell.angle_alpha   90.00
_cell.angle_beta   90.00
_cell.angle_gamma   90.00
#
_symmetry.space_group_name_H-M   'P 1'
#
loop_
_entity.id
_entity.type
_entity.pdbx_description
1 polymer ?
#
loop_
_entity_poly.entity_id
_entity_poly.type
_entity_poly.pdbx_seq_one_letter_code
_entity_poly.pdbx_strand_id
1 'polypeptide(L)'
;MPHIAPICLPERGSDFLGQYGWAAGWGALSPGSRLRPRTLQAVDVPVLDNRVCERWHRANGINVVIYPEMLCAGYRGGGKDSCQGDSGGPLMLERAGR
;
A
#
# COMPACT_ATOMS: atom_id res chain seq x y z
N MET A 1 2.21 3.47 27.08
CA MET A 1 1.56 2.25 26.56
C MET A 1 2.42 1.72 25.42
N PRO A 2 3.18 0.64 25.59
CA PRO A 2 4.19 0.20 24.60
C PRO A 2 3.58 -0.26 23.26
N HIS A 3 2.26 -0.40 23.18
CA HIS A 3 1.54 -0.86 21.99
C HIS A 3 0.64 0.20 21.35
N ILE A 4 0.73 1.47 21.79
CA ILE A 4 -0.02 2.57 21.19
C ILE A 4 0.94 3.74 21.00
N ALA A 5 1.23 4.04 19.74
CA ALA A 5 2.00 5.20 19.32
C ALA A 5 1.46 5.71 17.98
N PRO A 6 1.39 7.04 17.77
CA PRO A 6 1.02 7.60 16.49
C PRO A 6 2.16 7.43 15.47
N ILE A 7 1.81 7.43 14.19
CA ILE A 7 2.77 7.57 13.11
C ILE A 7 3.15 9.04 12.89
N CYS A 8 4.33 9.29 12.32
CA CYS A 8 4.69 10.62 11.82
C CYS A 8 3.96 10.92 10.51
N LEU A 9 3.64 12.19 10.28
CA LEU A 9 3.16 12.66 8.98
C LEU A 9 4.35 13.07 8.10
N PRO A 10 4.29 12.83 6.78
CA PRO A 10 5.33 13.29 5.88
C PRO A 10 5.33 14.80 5.71
N GLU A 11 6.47 15.35 5.34
CA GLU A 11 6.57 16.76 4.93
C GLU A 11 5.83 16.98 3.60
N ARG A 12 5.27 18.17 3.43
CA ARG A 12 4.57 18.55 2.20
C ARG A 12 5.52 18.43 1.00
N GLY A 13 5.07 17.71 -0.03
CA GLY A 13 5.86 17.54 -1.26
C GLY A 13 6.95 16.46 -1.15
N SER A 14 6.96 15.66 -0.09
CA SER A 14 7.83 14.49 0.00
C SER A 14 7.61 13.55 -1.17
N ASP A 15 8.71 13.10 -1.79
CA ASP A 15 8.70 12.07 -2.80
C ASP A 15 9.04 10.70 -2.18
N PHE A 16 8.26 9.69 -2.56
CA PHE A 16 8.36 8.32 -2.10
C PHE A 16 8.70 7.34 -3.23
N LEU A 17 8.83 7.81 -4.47
CA LEU A 17 9.04 6.98 -5.63
C LEU A 17 10.26 6.04 -5.45
N GLY A 18 10.06 4.75 -5.72
CA GLY A 18 11.09 3.73 -5.60
C GLY A 18 11.40 3.27 -4.17
N GLN A 19 10.83 3.92 -3.14
CA GLN A 19 10.94 3.45 -1.75
C GLN A 19 9.95 2.31 -1.50
N TYR A 20 10.28 1.47 -0.53
CA TYR A 20 9.39 0.40 -0.06
C TYR A 20 8.57 0.90 1.12
N GLY A 21 7.25 0.75 1.03
CA GLY A 21 6.32 1.00 2.13
C GLY A 21 5.70 -0.28 2.63
N TRP A 22 5.26 -0.28 3.88
CA TRP A 22 4.59 -1.36 4.56
C TRP A 22 3.10 -1.06 4.67
N ALA A 23 2.28 -1.92 4.08
CA ALA A 23 0.86 -1.98 4.39
C ALA A 23 0.65 -3.04 5.48
N ALA A 24 -0.07 -2.70 6.53
CA ALA A 24 -0.39 -3.62 7.62
C ALA A 24 -1.88 -3.62 7.93
N GLY A 25 -2.44 -4.80 8.18
CA GLY A 25 -3.87 -4.94 8.43
C GLY A 25 -4.30 -6.37 8.78
N TRP A 26 -5.60 -6.51 9.04
CA TRP A 26 -6.26 -7.78 9.31
C TRP A 26 -7.22 -8.16 8.18
N GLY A 27 -7.02 -7.65 6.98
CA GLY A 27 -7.81 -7.98 5.81
C GLY A 27 -7.70 -9.44 5.37
N ALA A 28 -8.42 -9.77 4.30
CA ALA A 28 -8.39 -11.09 3.70
C ALA A 28 -6.97 -11.46 3.21
N LEU A 29 -6.54 -12.71 3.42
CA LEU A 29 -5.27 -13.21 2.86
C LEU A 29 -5.38 -13.66 1.39
N SER A 30 -6.59 -13.69 0.84
CA SER A 30 -6.84 -14.12 -0.53
C SER A 30 -8.10 -13.44 -1.07
N PRO A 31 -8.15 -13.13 -2.37
CA PRO A 31 -9.29 -12.45 -2.98
C PRO A 31 -10.60 -13.18 -2.72
N GLY A 32 -11.63 -12.44 -2.30
CA GLY A 32 -12.97 -12.98 -2.07
C GLY A 32 -13.16 -13.79 -0.78
N SER A 33 -12.08 -14.01 -0.01
CA SER A 33 -12.19 -14.68 1.28
C SER A 33 -12.91 -13.82 2.31
N ARG A 34 -13.78 -14.45 3.10
CA ARG A 34 -14.43 -13.85 4.27
C ARG A 34 -13.67 -14.11 5.58
N LEU A 35 -12.66 -14.97 5.55
CA LEU A 35 -11.82 -15.26 6.72
C LEU A 35 -10.86 -14.08 6.97
N ARG A 36 -10.63 -13.78 8.25
CA ARG A 36 -9.71 -12.72 8.68
C ARG A 36 -8.67 -13.32 9.62
N PRO A 37 -7.38 -12.98 9.46
CA PRO A 37 -6.32 -13.47 10.31
C PRO A 37 -6.50 -12.94 11.75
N ARG A 38 -6.08 -13.74 12.74
CA ARG A 38 -6.09 -13.33 14.16
C ARG A 38 -4.88 -12.46 14.52
N THR A 39 -3.78 -12.67 13.80
CA THR A 39 -2.54 -11.90 13.95
C THR A 39 -2.46 -10.83 12.87
N LEU A 40 -2.00 -9.63 13.23
CA LEU A 40 -1.75 -8.56 12.27
C LEU A 40 -0.81 -9.05 11.17
N GLN A 41 -1.12 -8.74 9.92
CA GLN A 41 -0.28 -9.05 8.78
C GLN A 41 0.36 -7.77 8.27
N ALA A 42 1.53 -7.90 7.64
CA ALA A 42 2.23 -6.79 7.02
C ALA A 42 2.88 -7.25 5.71
N VAL A 43 2.87 -6.36 4.72
CA VAL A 43 3.46 -6.60 3.40
C VAL A 43 4.20 -5.35 2.96
N ASP A 44 5.44 -5.52 2.51
CA ASP A 44 6.21 -4.47 1.85
C ASP A 44 5.85 -4.40 0.37
N VAL A 45 5.65 -3.19 -0.14
CA VAL A 45 5.34 -2.90 -1.54
C VAL A 45 6.15 -1.69 -2.01
N PRO A 46 6.68 -1.70 -3.24
CA PRO A 46 7.39 -0.54 -3.77
C PRO A 46 6.39 0.52 -4.20
N VAL A 47 6.70 1.78 -3.90
CA VAL A 47 6.02 2.93 -4.47
C VAL A 47 6.47 3.11 -5.93
N LEU A 48 5.51 3.29 -6.83
CA LEU A 48 5.76 3.43 -8.26
C LEU A 48 5.09 4.68 -8.84
N ASP A 49 5.61 5.08 -9.99
CA ASP A 49 5.10 6.22 -10.74
C ASP A 49 3.65 5.96 -11.18
N ASN A 50 2.79 6.96 -10.99
CA ASN A 50 1.37 6.85 -11.29
C ASN A 50 1.11 6.50 -12.75
N ARG A 51 1.94 6.98 -13.70
CA ARG A 51 1.79 6.62 -15.13
C ARG A 51 2.15 5.18 -15.40
N VAL A 52 3.14 4.63 -14.69
CA VAL A 52 3.47 3.20 -14.76
C VAL A 52 2.26 2.38 -14.30
N CYS A 53 1.67 2.77 -13.17
CA CYS A 53 0.53 2.08 -12.60
C CYS A 53 -0.72 2.15 -13.51
N GLU A 54 -1.02 3.30 -14.10
CA GLU A 54 -2.08 3.46 -15.11
C GLU A 54 -1.84 2.54 -16.33
N ARG A 55 -0.60 2.45 -16.82
CA ARG A 55 -0.26 1.56 -17.95
C ARG A 55 -0.48 0.08 -17.59
N TRP A 56 -0.15 -0.33 -16.36
CA TRP A 56 -0.37 -1.71 -15.92
C TRP A 56 -1.85 -2.03 -15.82
N HIS A 57 -2.66 -1.14 -15.27
CA HIS A 57 -4.11 -1.29 -15.25
C HIS A 57 -4.69 -1.37 -16.66
N ARG A 58 -4.27 -0.47 -17.56
CA ARG A 58 -4.73 -0.47 -18.96
C ARG A 58 -4.37 -1.76 -19.70
N ALA A 59 -3.18 -2.30 -19.46
CA ALA A 59 -2.76 -3.59 -20.02
C ALA A 59 -3.62 -4.77 -19.54
N ASN A 60 -4.29 -4.64 -18.38
CA ASN A 60 -5.25 -5.60 -17.83
C ASN A 60 -6.71 -5.22 -18.15
N GLY A 61 -6.95 -4.30 -19.09
CA GLY A 61 -8.30 -3.87 -19.48
C GLY A 61 -9.01 -2.96 -18.47
N ILE A 62 -8.28 -2.45 -17.45
CA ILE A 62 -8.82 -1.55 -16.44
C ILE A 62 -8.44 -0.11 -16.82
N ASN A 63 -9.44 0.72 -17.10
CA ASN A 63 -9.20 2.14 -17.36
C ASN A 63 -9.32 2.94 -16.06
N VAL A 64 -8.19 3.43 -15.56
CA VAL A 64 -8.11 4.23 -14.33
C VAL A 64 -7.29 5.49 -14.59
N VAL A 65 -7.63 6.55 -13.86
CA VAL A 65 -6.84 7.79 -13.79
C VAL A 65 -6.38 7.93 -12.34
N ILE A 66 -5.07 8.06 -12.13
CA ILE A 66 -4.48 8.23 -10.80
C ILE A 66 -4.07 9.70 -10.66
N TYR A 67 -4.79 10.42 -9.80
CA TYR A 67 -4.62 11.86 -9.61
C TYR A 67 -3.33 12.19 -8.83
N PRO A 68 -2.82 13.44 -8.90
CA PRO A 68 -1.58 13.85 -8.23
C PRO A 68 -1.59 13.70 -6.70
N GLU A 69 -2.77 13.74 -6.08
CA GLU A 69 -2.96 13.55 -4.63
C GLU A 69 -2.96 12.07 -4.22
N MET A 70 -2.91 11.16 -5.21
CA MET A 70 -2.85 9.72 -5.03
C MET A 70 -1.45 9.19 -5.33
N LEU A 71 -1.15 8.04 -4.76
CA LEU A 71 0.11 7.32 -4.97
C LEU A 71 -0.22 5.85 -5.26
N CYS A 72 0.58 5.21 -6.10
CA CYS A 72 0.46 3.79 -6.40
C CYS A 72 1.62 3.00 -5.78
N ALA A 73 1.31 1.82 -5.22
CA ALA A 73 2.27 0.90 -4.65
C ALA A 73 1.95 -0.54 -5.09
N GLY A 74 2.96 -1.37 -5.36
CA GLY A 74 2.75 -2.78 -5.69
C GLY A 74 3.62 -3.32 -6.84
N TYR A 75 3.36 -4.57 -7.22
CA TYR A 75 4.16 -5.33 -8.17
C TYR A 75 3.41 -5.60 -9.47
N ARG A 76 4.10 -5.49 -10.62
CA ARG A 76 3.49 -5.72 -11.94
C ARG A 76 2.87 -7.11 -12.09
N GLY A 77 3.52 -8.12 -11.51
CA GLY A 77 3.06 -9.51 -11.55
C GLY A 77 2.09 -9.88 -10.43
N GLY A 78 1.69 -8.93 -9.57
CA GLY A 78 0.97 -9.22 -8.33
C GLY A 78 1.84 -9.98 -7.32
N GLY A 79 1.22 -10.90 -6.59
CA GLY A 79 1.88 -11.77 -5.60
C GLY A 79 1.51 -11.40 -4.17
N LYS A 80 2.03 -10.27 -3.68
CA LYS A 80 1.76 -9.77 -2.33
C LYS A 80 1.18 -8.35 -2.40
N ASP A 81 0.07 -8.13 -1.71
CA ASP A 81 -0.70 -6.88 -1.73
C ASP A 81 -1.66 -6.80 -0.53
N SER A 82 -2.20 -5.61 -0.29
CA SER A 82 -3.40 -5.39 0.53
C SER A 82 -4.64 -6.03 -0.10
N CYS A 83 -5.66 -6.33 0.70
CA CYS A 83 -6.87 -6.99 0.23
C CYS A 83 -8.15 -6.47 0.91
N GLN A 84 -9.25 -7.22 0.81
CA GLN A 84 -10.53 -6.80 1.38
C GLN A 84 -10.47 -6.68 2.89
N GLY A 85 -10.75 -5.49 3.40
CA GLY A 85 -10.74 -5.16 4.83
C GLY A 85 -9.50 -4.38 5.30
N ASP A 86 -8.51 -4.17 4.43
CA ASP A 86 -7.34 -3.33 4.76
C ASP A 86 -7.55 -1.84 4.46
N SER A 87 -8.63 -1.49 3.73
CA SER A 87 -8.95 -0.11 3.36
C SER A 87 -9.08 0.79 4.60
N GLY A 88 -8.37 1.92 4.58
CA GLY A 88 -8.27 2.85 5.70
C GLY A 88 -7.01 2.64 6.56
N GLY A 89 -6.30 1.52 6.40
CA GLY A 89 -4.98 1.31 6.98
C GLY A 89 -3.89 2.16 6.29
N PRO A 90 -2.76 2.42 6.98
CA PRO A 90 -1.68 3.24 6.43
C PRO A 90 -0.77 2.45 5.49
N LEU A 91 -0.16 3.16 4.53
CA LEU A 91 1.10 2.76 3.90
C LEU A 91 2.24 3.49 4.63
N MET A 92 3.10 2.74 5.32
CA MET A 92 4.09 3.27 6.26
C MET A 92 5.50 3.12 5.70
N LEU A 93 6.32 4.16 5.80
CA LEU A 93 7.72 4.11 5.36
C LEU A 93 8.62 4.47 6.54
N GLU A 94 9.70 3.70 6.72
CA GLU A 94 10.69 4.00 7.75
C GLU A 94 11.58 5.18 7.30
N ARG A 95 11.69 6.21 8.14
CA ARG A 95 12.53 7.38 7.92
C ARG A 95 13.23 7.81 9.20
N ALA A 96 14.56 7.93 9.14
CA ALA A 96 15.39 8.34 10.27
C ALA A 96 15.15 7.48 11.55
N GLY A 97 14.91 6.18 11.37
CA GLY A 97 14.68 5.22 12.46
C GLY A 97 13.29 5.30 13.09
N ARG A 98 12.30 5.82 12.36
CA ARG A 98 10.88 5.86 12.76
C ARG A 98 9.95 5.48 11.63
#